data_AF-A0A942PWE9-F1
#
_entry.id   AF-A0A942PWE9-F1
#
_cell.length_a   1.000
_cell.length_b   1.000
_cell.length_c   1.000
_cell.angle_alpha   90.00
_cell.angle_beta   90.00
_cell.angle_gamma   90.00
#
_symmetry.space_group_name_H-M   'P 1'
#
loop_
_entity.id
_entity.type
_entity.pdbx_description
1 polymer ?
#
loop_
_entity_poly.entity_id
_entity_poly.type
_entity_poly.pdbx_seq_one_letter_code
_entity_poly.pdbx_strand_id
1 'polypeptide(L)'
;MNKFLPIFAAIFLLSAAPTQVMAAYSMKITASFPKGTAGEKPAAKYPTTTKTSPCDNATEPSFDAVQFTVAYDATNSKKVVDRDVYLFLFNPEGANLPKFFVLKKNNLGSSFNILTRSDVGALSKTGDIYLPRPENTSPAGTVTTTLMGDSISLQAVNSGVWQLVGIIADSTSAKLDFDDPRTWDAWDVATIVLRKPWNGVTKQTCE
;
A
#
# COMPACT_ATOMS: atom_id res chain seq x y z
N MET A 1 57.70 5.73 -45.01
CA MET A 1 56.36 5.10 -44.98
C MET A 1 55.71 5.49 -43.66
N ASN A 2 54.85 6.52 -43.71
CA ASN A 2 54.17 7.08 -42.53
C ASN A 2 52.95 6.22 -42.19
N LYS A 3 52.85 5.75 -40.94
CA LYS A 3 51.61 5.18 -40.38
C LYS A 3 51.09 6.15 -39.32
N PHE A 4 50.08 6.94 -39.68
CA PHE A 4 49.26 7.70 -38.75
C PHE A 4 48.16 6.78 -38.20
N LEU A 5 48.08 6.62 -36.88
CA LEU A 5 46.90 6.09 -36.19
C LEU A 5 45.95 7.25 -35.85
N PRO A 6 44.63 7.14 -36.06
CA PRO A 6 43.67 8.08 -35.50
C PRO A 6 43.32 7.70 -34.05
N ILE A 7 43.49 8.65 -33.13
CA ILE A 7 42.97 8.57 -31.75
C ILE A 7 41.50 8.98 -31.81
N PHE A 8 40.60 8.02 -31.55
CA PHE A 8 39.18 8.30 -31.33
C PHE A 8 39.00 8.94 -29.95
N ALA A 9 38.66 10.23 -29.91
CA ALA A 9 38.23 10.90 -28.70
C ALA A 9 36.77 10.50 -28.39
N ALA A 10 36.57 9.65 -27.38
CA ALA A 10 35.25 9.34 -26.85
C ALA A 10 34.74 10.51 -26.00
N ILE A 11 33.74 11.24 -26.51
CA ILE A 11 33.01 12.25 -25.76
C ILE A 11 32.11 11.52 -24.76
N PHE A 12 32.53 11.47 -23.50
CA PHE A 12 31.66 11.06 -22.39
C PHE A 12 30.63 12.18 -22.15
N LEU A 13 29.43 12.00 -22.68
CA LEU A 13 28.25 12.73 -22.24
C LEU A 13 27.94 12.27 -20.81
N LEU A 14 28.33 13.06 -19.81
CA LEU A 14 27.76 12.94 -18.47
C LEU A 14 26.28 13.28 -18.58
N SER A 15 25.41 12.28 -18.65
CA SER A 15 23.99 12.48 -18.41
C SER A 15 23.84 12.92 -16.96
N ALA A 16 23.44 14.17 -16.74
CA ALA A 16 23.06 14.64 -15.42
C ALA A 16 21.98 13.70 -14.87
N ALA A 17 22.24 13.08 -13.72
CA ALA A 17 21.23 12.35 -13.00
C ALA A 17 20.06 13.30 -12.73
N PRO A 18 18.80 12.91 -13.03
CA PRO A 18 17.66 13.78 -12.77
C PRO A 18 17.67 14.14 -11.29
N THR A 19 17.76 15.44 -11.00
CA THR A 19 17.62 15.97 -9.65
C THR A 19 16.24 15.56 -9.17
N GLN A 20 16.16 14.63 -8.21
CA GLN A 20 14.89 14.25 -7.59
C GLN A 20 14.30 15.50 -6.94
N VAL A 21 13.31 16.10 -7.60
CA VAL A 21 12.46 17.10 -6.98
C VAL A 21 11.71 16.36 -5.88
N MET A 22 12.17 16.48 -4.64
CA MET A 22 11.41 15.91 -3.51
C MET A 22 10.01 16.51 -3.56
N ALA A 23 9.00 15.66 -3.67
CA ALA A 23 7.59 16.04 -3.70
C ALA A 23 7.19 16.68 -2.36
N ALA A 24 6.14 17.52 -2.38
CA ALA A 24 5.63 18.19 -1.17
C ALA A 24 4.99 17.21 -0.17
N TYR A 25 4.59 16.04 -0.64
CA TYR A 25 3.95 14.97 0.13
C TYR A 25 4.56 13.63 -0.29
N SER A 26 4.64 12.68 0.64
CA SER A 26 5.04 11.31 0.35
C SER A 26 4.16 10.32 1.10
N MET A 27 3.92 9.19 0.45
CA MET A 27 3.24 8.03 0.98
C MET A 27 4.12 6.82 0.67
N LYS A 28 4.31 5.94 1.66
CA LYS A 28 5.01 4.68 1.48
C LYS A 28 4.31 3.60 2.27
N ILE A 29 4.01 2.48 1.61
CA ILE A 29 3.38 1.32 2.21
C ILE A 29 4.27 0.11 2.03
N THR A 30 4.50 -0.62 3.11
CA THR A 30 5.22 -1.89 3.07
C THR A 30 4.40 -2.98 3.72
N ALA A 31 4.36 -4.15 3.10
CA ALA A 31 3.78 -5.36 3.65
C ALA A 31 4.87 -6.34 4.08
N SER A 32 4.65 -6.96 5.23
CA SER A 32 5.54 -7.99 5.77
C SER A 32 4.74 -9.08 6.48
N PHE A 33 5.36 -10.24 6.65
CA PHE A 33 4.80 -11.34 7.42
C PHE A 33 5.55 -11.48 8.74
N PRO A 34 4.86 -11.74 9.87
CA PRO A 34 5.52 -11.95 11.15
C PRO A 34 6.52 -13.09 11.09
N LYS A 35 7.54 -13.00 11.94
CA LYS A 35 8.58 -14.03 12.03
C LYS A 35 7.98 -15.38 12.46
N GLY A 36 8.40 -16.45 11.80
CA GLY A 36 7.95 -17.83 12.04
C GLY A 36 6.69 -18.23 11.26
N THR A 37 6.10 -17.33 10.49
CA THR A 37 4.91 -17.60 9.67
C THR A 37 5.28 -18.20 8.31
N ALA A 38 4.32 -18.87 7.67
CA ALA A 38 4.57 -19.53 6.39
C ALA A 38 4.86 -18.51 5.26
N GLY A 39 4.30 -17.31 5.36
CA GLY A 39 4.57 -16.17 4.47
C GLY A 39 5.90 -15.47 4.72
N GLU A 40 6.56 -15.65 5.87
CA GLU A 40 7.93 -15.14 6.08
C GLU A 40 8.91 -15.85 5.14
N LYS A 41 8.78 -17.17 5.05
CA LYS A 41 9.68 -18.06 4.29
C LYS A 41 8.86 -19.07 3.49
N PRO A 42 8.16 -18.62 2.44
CA PRO A 42 7.38 -19.53 1.63
C PRO A 42 8.33 -20.51 0.93
N ALA A 43 7.83 -21.73 0.69
CA ALA A 43 8.60 -22.76 -0.04
C ALA A 43 9.02 -22.25 -1.44
N ALA A 44 10.09 -22.81 -1.99
CA ALA A 44 10.68 -22.38 -3.27
C ALA A 44 9.74 -22.41 -4.49
N LYS A 45 8.58 -23.08 -4.38
CA LYS A 45 7.53 -23.11 -5.39
C LYS A 45 6.72 -21.80 -5.50
N TYR A 46 6.83 -20.91 -4.51
CA TYR A 46 6.10 -19.64 -4.46
C TYR A 46 6.90 -18.47 -5.08
N PRO A 47 6.22 -17.40 -5.53
CA PRO A 47 6.90 -16.22 -6.07
C PRO A 47 7.86 -15.58 -5.06
N THR A 48 9.00 -15.11 -5.56
CA THR A 48 10.02 -14.41 -4.75
C THR A 48 9.88 -12.89 -4.77
N THR A 49 9.26 -12.34 -5.81
CA THR A 49 9.09 -10.89 -6.02
C THR A 49 7.88 -10.31 -5.31
N THR A 50 6.90 -11.15 -5.01
CA THR A 50 5.62 -10.75 -4.41
C THR A 50 5.45 -11.45 -3.08
N LYS A 51 4.98 -10.72 -2.07
CA LYS A 51 4.66 -11.29 -0.76
C LYS A 51 3.48 -12.24 -0.90
N THR A 52 3.67 -13.51 -0.56
CA THR A 52 2.63 -14.54 -0.63
C THR A 52 2.45 -15.19 0.73
N SER A 53 1.21 -15.28 1.21
CA SER A 53 0.84 -16.11 2.36
C SER A 53 0.33 -17.46 1.84
N PRO A 54 1.12 -18.53 1.93
CA PRO A 54 0.67 -19.86 1.54
C PRO A 54 -0.32 -20.41 2.57
N CYS A 55 -1.14 -21.37 2.16
CA CYS A 55 -2.09 -22.05 3.04
C CYS A 55 -1.86 -23.56 2.97
N ASP A 56 -0.63 -23.96 3.34
CA ASP A 56 -0.09 -25.31 3.11
C ASP A 56 -0.22 -26.23 4.33
N ASN A 57 -0.70 -25.73 5.48
CA ASN A 57 -0.84 -26.54 6.69
C ASN A 57 -2.25 -27.11 6.80
N ALA A 58 -2.38 -28.43 6.62
CA ALA A 58 -3.64 -29.16 6.75
C ALA A 58 -4.14 -29.28 8.20
N THR A 59 -3.32 -28.92 9.19
CA THR A 59 -3.65 -29.03 10.62
C THR A 59 -4.10 -27.70 11.22
N GLU A 60 -3.69 -26.58 10.62
CA GLU A 60 -4.07 -25.22 11.03
C GLU A 60 -4.28 -24.38 9.77
N PRO A 61 -5.50 -24.42 9.19
CA PRO A 61 -5.85 -23.69 7.97
C PRO A 61 -6.05 -22.19 8.26
N SER A 62 -5.12 -21.57 8.99
CA SER A 62 -5.12 -20.13 9.16
C SER A 62 -4.18 -19.53 8.12
N PHE A 63 -4.66 -18.51 7.42
CA PHE A 63 -3.77 -17.62 6.69
C PHE A 63 -2.83 -16.92 7.67
N ASP A 64 -1.60 -16.66 7.26
CA ASP A 64 -0.68 -15.90 8.08
C ASP A 64 -1.23 -14.49 8.32
N ALA A 65 -0.91 -13.95 9.49
CA ALA A 65 -1.05 -12.54 9.74
C ALA A 65 -0.19 -11.72 8.77
N VAL A 66 -0.70 -10.57 8.32
CA VAL A 66 0.07 -9.60 7.53
C VAL A 66 0.22 -8.32 8.32
N GLN A 67 1.46 -7.83 8.41
CA GLN A 67 1.78 -6.54 8.99
C GLN A 67 1.97 -5.51 7.88
N PHE A 68 1.16 -4.46 7.90
CA PHE A 68 1.33 -3.28 7.06
C PHE A 68 1.90 -2.12 7.85
N THR A 69 2.96 -1.54 7.30
CA THR A 69 3.55 -0.30 7.79
C THR A 69 3.31 0.78 6.76
N VAL A 70 2.78 1.92 7.23
CA VAL A 70 2.54 3.11 6.41
C VAL A 70 3.38 4.24 6.94
N ALA A 71 4.17 4.83 6.05
CA ALA A 71 4.89 6.07 6.31
C ALA A 71 4.30 7.18 5.45
N TYR A 72 3.97 8.31 6.08
CA TYR A 72 3.45 9.49 5.40
C TYR A 72 4.06 10.77 5.97
N ASP A 73 4.18 11.80 5.15
CA ASP A 73 4.76 13.06 5.59
C ASP A 73 3.80 13.91 6.42
N ALA A 74 4.19 14.23 7.66
CA ALA A 74 3.51 15.22 8.48
C ALA A 74 4.20 16.60 8.46
N THR A 75 5.53 16.65 8.28
CA THR A 75 6.32 17.90 8.29
C THR A 75 7.43 17.92 7.23
N ASN A 76 7.06 17.66 5.97
CA ASN A 76 7.92 17.97 4.83
C ASN A 76 8.04 19.50 4.69
N SER A 77 9.24 20.07 4.61
CA SER A 77 9.44 21.53 4.51
C SER A 77 8.87 22.15 3.22
N LYS A 78 8.57 21.32 2.22
CA LYS A 78 7.85 21.71 1.00
C LYS A 78 6.34 21.53 1.11
N LYS A 79 5.85 20.99 2.23
CA LYS A 79 4.42 20.87 2.52
C LYS A 79 3.83 22.26 2.58
N VAL A 80 2.83 22.50 1.73
CA VAL A 80 2.17 23.80 1.66
C VAL A 80 1.09 23.89 2.74
N VAL A 81 0.40 22.77 3.01
CA VAL A 81 -0.77 22.67 3.90
C VAL A 81 -0.99 21.22 4.37
N ASP A 82 -1.71 21.05 5.49
CA ASP A 82 -2.12 19.73 6.00
C ASP A 82 -3.07 19.00 5.03
N ARG A 83 -2.97 17.66 5.04
CA ARG A 83 -3.73 16.77 4.16
C ARG A 83 -4.30 15.59 4.91
N ASP A 84 -5.41 15.10 4.38
CA ASP A 84 -6.07 13.90 4.88
C ASP A 84 -5.35 12.67 4.33
N VAL A 85 -5.30 11.62 5.14
CA VAL A 85 -4.78 10.31 4.74
C VAL A 85 -5.95 9.34 4.61
N TYR A 86 -6.02 8.64 3.49
CA TYR A 86 -6.97 7.57 3.21
C TYR A 86 -6.24 6.24 3.13
N LEU A 87 -6.84 5.19 3.66
CA LEU A 87 -6.30 3.83 3.61
C LEU A 87 -7.42 2.84 3.33
N PHE A 88 -7.22 1.94 2.38
CA PHE A 88 -8.16 0.87 2.09
C PHE A 88 -7.46 -0.38 1.55
N LEU A 89 -7.95 -1.55 1.96
CA LEU A 89 -7.63 -2.80 1.31
C LEU A 89 -8.57 -3.00 0.12
N PHE A 90 -8.00 -3.35 -1.02
CA PHE A 90 -8.70 -3.58 -2.27
C PHE A 90 -8.43 -4.99 -2.79
N ASN A 91 -9.49 -5.68 -3.21
CA ASN A 91 -9.41 -6.93 -3.96
C ASN A 91 -9.96 -6.72 -5.38
N PRO A 92 -9.10 -6.69 -6.42
CA PRO A 92 -9.54 -6.48 -7.81
C PRO A 92 -10.44 -7.61 -8.33
N GLU A 93 -10.37 -8.79 -7.73
CA GLU A 93 -11.10 -9.98 -8.15
C GLU A 93 -12.34 -10.28 -7.29
N GLY A 94 -12.73 -9.36 -6.40
CA GLY A 94 -13.92 -9.49 -5.58
C GLY A 94 -15.18 -9.49 -6.46
N ALA A 95 -15.63 -10.66 -6.91
CA ALA A 95 -16.80 -10.79 -7.78
C ALA A 95 -18.14 -10.59 -7.03
N ASN A 96 -18.14 -10.68 -5.70
CA ASN A 96 -19.29 -10.43 -4.84
C ASN A 96 -18.85 -9.56 -3.65
N LEU A 97 -19.55 -8.45 -3.43
CA LEU A 97 -19.21 -7.36 -2.50
C LEU A 97 -18.86 -7.87 -1.08
N PRO A 98 -17.95 -7.20 -0.34
CA PRO A 98 -17.28 -5.93 -0.64
C PRO A 98 -15.88 -6.06 -1.29
N LYS A 99 -15.56 -5.15 -2.22
CA LYS A 99 -14.25 -5.05 -2.90
C LYS A 99 -13.23 -4.22 -2.14
N PHE A 100 -13.73 -3.32 -1.29
CA PHE A 100 -12.93 -2.37 -0.53
C PHE A 100 -13.22 -2.53 0.96
N PHE A 101 -12.16 -2.63 1.76
CA PHE A 101 -12.20 -2.46 3.20
C PHE A 101 -11.48 -1.17 3.57
N VAL A 102 -12.25 -0.12 3.85
CA VAL A 102 -11.75 1.18 4.30
C VAL A 102 -11.25 1.05 5.73
N LEU A 103 -10.02 1.48 5.96
CA LEU A 103 -9.39 1.51 7.26
C LEU A 103 -9.58 2.92 7.82
N LYS A 104 -10.34 3.04 8.92
CA LYS A 104 -10.72 4.32 9.49
C LYS A 104 -10.23 4.46 10.93
N LYS A 105 -9.68 5.63 11.25
CA LYS A 105 -9.40 6.05 12.62
C LYS A 105 -10.03 7.43 12.81
N ASN A 106 -11.04 7.52 13.66
CA ASN A 106 -11.82 8.76 13.79
C ASN A 106 -10.95 9.93 14.27
N ASN A 107 -10.08 9.69 15.26
CA ASN A 107 -9.07 10.62 15.80
C ASN A 107 -7.85 9.84 16.32
N LEU A 108 -6.73 10.50 16.63
CA LEU A 108 -5.63 9.86 17.36
C LEU A 108 -6.13 9.24 18.68
N GLY A 109 -5.70 8.01 18.99
CA GLY A 109 -6.16 7.24 20.15
C GLY A 109 -7.53 6.55 20.01
N SER A 110 -8.33 6.85 18.98
CA SER A 110 -9.58 6.14 18.72
C SER A 110 -9.36 4.71 18.19
N SER A 111 -10.32 3.82 18.43
CA SER A 111 -10.32 2.46 17.90
C SER A 111 -10.25 2.45 16.38
N PHE A 112 -9.48 1.50 15.86
CA PHE A 112 -9.41 1.21 14.44
C PHE A 112 -10.71 0.57 13.97
N ASN A 113 -11.30 1.11 12.90
CA ASN A 113 -12.54 0.61 12.31
C ASN A 113 -12.30 0.14 10.88
N ILE A 114 -12.92 -0.96 10.49
CA ILE A 114 -12.93 -1.45 9.12
C ILE A 114 -14.35 -1.30 8.57
N LEU A 115 -14.50 -0.51 7.50
CA LEU A 115 -15.78 -0.31 6.82
C LEU A 115 -15.75 -0.96 5.44
N THR A 116 -16.87 -1.53 5.03
CA THR A 116 -16.99 -2.19 3.72
C THR A 116 -17.54 -1.23 2.68
N ARG A 117 -16.98 -1.25 1.46
CA ARG A 117 -17.46 -0.49 0.31
C ARG A 117 -17.55 -1.39 -0.92
N SER A 118 -18.57 -1.15 -1.72
CA SER A 118 -18.87 -1.97 -2.88
C SER A 118 -17.90 -1.74 -4.03
N ASP A 119 -17.49 -0.49 -4.20
CA ASP A 119 -16.65 0.01 -5.28
C ASP A 119 -15.97 1.33 -4.87
N VAL A 120 -15.19 1.87 -5.79
CA VAL A 120 -14.49 3.16 -5.64
C VAL A 120 -15.46 4.34 -5.55
N GLY A 121 -16.59 4.30 -6.28
CA GLY A 121 -17.61 5.36 -6.24
C GLY A 121 -18.33 5.47 -4.89
N ALA A 122 -18.38 4.39 -4.11
CA ALA A 122 -18.93 4.40 -2.76
C ALA A 122 -17.97 5.01 -1.71
N LEU A 123 -16.71 5.32 -2.06
CA LEU A 123 -15.75 5.93 -1.14
C LEU A 123 -16.14 7.38 -0.81
N SER A 124 -16.28 7.67 0.48
CA SER A 124 -16.64 8.99 0.97
C SER A 124 -15.41 9.88 1.20
N LYS A 125 -15.30 10.98 0.44
CA LYS A 125 -14.21 11.97 0.59
C LYS A 125 -14.08 12.50 2.02
N THR A 126 -15.20 12.64 2.74
CA THR A 126 -15.23 13.18 4.11
C THR A 126 -15.48 12.11 5.17
N GLY A 127 -16.08 10.97 4.79
CA GLY A 127 -16.45 9.90 5.72
C GLY A 127 -15.41 8.79 5.88
N ASP A 128 -14.58 8.55 4.86
CA ASP A 128 -13.66 7.40 4.76
C ASP A 128 -12.20 7.78 5.00
N ILE A 129 -11.99 8.82 5.81
CA ILE A 129 -10.68 9.34 6.17
C ILE A 129 -10.03 8.44 7.25
N TYR A 130 -8.82 7.95 6.99
CA TYR A 130 -8.04 7.23 7.99
C TYR A 130 -7.46 8.17 9.04
N LEU A 131 -6.85 9.28 8.62
CA LEU A 131 -6.32 10.30 9.52
C LEU A 131 -6.71 11.68 8.97
N PRO A 132 -7.54 12.45 9.69
CA PRO A 132 -7.96 13.76 9.22
C PRO A 132 -6.81 14.76 9.34
N ARG A 133 -6.80 15.74 8.43
CA ARG A 133 -5.75 16.77 8.35
C ARG A 133 -5.40 17.46 9.69
N PRO A 134 -6.34 17.78 10.61
CA PRO A 134 -5.99 18.47 11.86
C PRO A 134 -5.23 17.55 12.83
N GLU A 135 -5.36 16.23 12.65
CA GLU A 135 -4.68 15.20 13.44
C GLU A 135 -3.37 14.75 12.76
N ASN A 136 -3.15 15.16 11.50
CA ASN A 136 -1.92 14.89 10.75
C ASN A 136 -0.84 15.97 11.00
N THR A 137 -0.60 16.25 12.28
CA THR A 137 0.18 17.42 12.74
C THR A 137 1.51 17.06 13.40
N SER A 138 2.03 15.85 13.18
CA SER A 138 3.28 15.42 13.84
C SER A 138 4.43 16.42 13.63
N PRO A 139 4.98 17.01 14.71
CA PRO A 139 6.05 17.99 14.63
C PRO A 139 7.43 17.38 14.29
N ALA A 140 7.52 16.06 14.13
CA ALA A 140 8.77 15.29 14.15
C ALA A 140 9.21 14.66 12.81
N GLY A 141 8.68 15.11 11.67
CA GLY A 141 9.02 14.61 10.34
C GLY A 141 8.00 13.62 9.76
N THR A 142 8.47 12.66 8.97
CA THR A 142 7.65 11.56 8.42
C THR A 142 7.09 10.71 9.57
N VAL A 143 5.77 10.52 9.59
CA VAL A 143 5.10 9.64 10.56
C VAL A 143 5.08 8.24 10.00
N THR A 144 5.68 7.30 10.73
CA THR A 144 5.59 5.87 10.43
C THR A 144 4.65 5.22 11.43
N THR A 145 3.58 4.62 10.92
CA THR A 145 2.60 3.88 11.71
C THR A 145 2.55 2.43 11.24
N THR A 146 2.61 1.51 12.20
CA THR A 146 2.22 0.12 11.95
C THR A 146 0.72 0.05 12.11
N LEU A 147 -0.01 -0.13 11.00
CA LEU A 147 -1.47 -0.17 11.02
C LEU A 147 -2.00 -1.41 11.74
N MET A 148 -1.26 -2.50 11.59
CA MET A 148 -1.67 -3.84 12.02
C MET A 148 -0.46 -4.47 12.69
N GLY A 149 -0.23 -4.13 13.95
CA GLY A 149 0.79 -4.76 14.80
C GLY A 149 0.33 -6.10 15.37
N ASP A 150 -1.00 -6.31 15.40
CA ASP A 150 -1.64 -7.57 15.75
C ASP A 150 -2.24 -8.24 14.51
N SER A 151 -2.21 -9.56 14.53
CA SER A 151 -2.63 -10.46 13.46
C SER A 151 -4.06 -10.21 13.02
N ILE A 152 -4.27 -9.54 11.88
CA ILE A 152 -5.54 -9.71 11.16
C ILE A 152 -5.58 -11.15 10.71
N SER A 153 -6.41 -11.95 11.37
CA SER A 153 -6.75 -13.27 10.88
C SER A 153 -7.41 -13.10 9.51
N LEU A 154 -6.69 -13.51 8.46
CA LEU A 154 -7.22 -13.50 7.10
C LEU A 154 -8.12 -14.73 6.85
N GLN A 155 -8.50 -15.49 7.89
CA GLN A 155 -9.34 -16.69 7.79
C GLN A 155 -10.67 -16.47 7.05
N ALA A 156 -11.26 -15.28 7.17
CA ALA A 156 -12.51 -14.91 6.48
C ALA A 156 -12.27 -14.20 5.13
N VAL A 157 -11.01 -14.06 4.70
CA VAL A 157 -10.62 -13.32 3.50
C VAL A 157 -10.39 -14.30 2.37
N ASN A 158 -11.04 -14.05 1.23
CA ASN A 158 -10.88 -14.90 0.05
C ASN A 158 -9.44 -14.88 -0.45
N SER A 159 -9.01 -16.01 -1.04
CA SER A 159 -7.77 -16.08 -1.82
C SER A 159 -7.70 -14.99 -2.90
N GLY A 160 -6.50 -14.70 -3.40
CA GLY A 160 -6.31 -13.77 -4.51
C GLY A 160 -5.32 -12.67 -4.19
N VAL A 161 -5.25 -11.70 -5.10
CA VAL A 161 -4.46 -10.48 -4.92
C VAL A 161 -5.20 -9.51 -3.99
N TRP A 162 -4.51 -9.03 -2.97
CA TRP A 162 -4.98 -7.97 -2.10
C TRP A 162 -3.99 -6.81 -2.10
N GLN A 163 -4.50 -5.59 -2.10
CA GLN A 163 -3.70 -4.39 -2.17
C GLN A 163 -4.08 -3.45 -1.04
N LEU A 164 -3.12 -3.06 -0.21
CA LEU A 164 -3.29 -1.91 0.66
C LEU A 164 -2.92 -0.67 -0.14
N VAL A 165 -3.89 0.22 -0.33
CA VAL A 165 -3.72 1.49 -1.02
C VAL A 165 -3.77 2.61 0.01
N GLY A 166 -2.86 3.56 -0.10
CA GLY A 166 -2.88 4.78 0.69
C GLY A 166 -2.76 6.01 -0.17
N ILE A 167 -3.55 7.02 0.17
CA ILE A 167 -3.68 8.26 -0.59
C ILE A 167 -3.57 9.43 0.39
N ILE A 168 -2.80 10.44 -0.01
CA ILE A 168 -2.79 11.76 0.61
C ILE A 168 -3.53 12.70 -0.33
N ALA A 169 -4.57 13.35 0.17
CA ALA A 169 -5.37 14.27 -0.63
C ALA A 169 -6.09 15.32 0.21
N ASP A 170 -6.67 16.30 -0.49
CA ASP A 170 -7.51 17.34 0.10
C ASP A 170 -8.99 16.92 0.09
N SER A 171 -9.52 16.46 1.23
CA SER A 171 -10.95 16.09 1.39
C SER A 171 -11.94 17.21 1.07
N THR A 172 -11.51 18.47 1.13
CA THR A 172 -12.35 19.65 0.86
C THR A 172 -12.32 20.07 -0.61
N SER A 173 -11.41 19.52 -1.40
CA SER A 173 -11.29 19.81 -2.82
C SER A 173 -12.45 19.18 -3.59
N ALA A 174 -13.21 20.01 -4.32
CA ALA A 174 -14.23 19.54 -5.25
C ALA A 174 -13.64 18.66 -6.37
N LYS A 175 -12.32 18.77 -6.63
CA LYS A 175 -11.60 18.02 -7.66
C LYS A 175 -11.09 16.67 -7.20
N LEU A 176 -11.12 16.36 -5.89
CA LEU A 176 -10.66 15.06 -5.40
C LEU A 176 -11.51 13.96 -6.03
N ASP A 177 -10.88 12.99 -6.69
CA ASP A 177 -11.54 11.85 -7.32
C ASP A 177 -10.71 10.58 -7.08
N PHE A 178 -11.31 9.56 -6.49
CA PHE A 178 -10.61 8.29 -6.20
C PHE A 178 -10.42 7.41 -7.44
N ASP A 179 -11.00 7.77 -8.59
CA ASP A 179 -10.71 7.15 -9.87
C ASP A 179 -9.58 7.86 -10.65
N ASP A 180 -9.19 9.08 -10.26
CA ASP A 180 -8.16 9.86 -10.95
C ASP A 180 -6.95 10.16 -10.05
N PRO A 181 -5.82 9.43 -10.21
CA PRO A 181 -4.62 9.62 -9.39
C PRO A 181 -3.98 11.00 -9.54
N ARG A 182 -4.31 11.75 -10.59
CA ARG A 182 -3.82 13.12 -10.80
C ARG A 182 -4.43 14.12 -9.81
N THR A 183 -5.50 13.73 -9.12
CA THR A 183 -6.17 14.55 -8.11
C THR A 183 -5.60 14.36 -6.71
N TRP A 184 -4.64 13.44 -6.55
CA TRP A 184 -4.00 13.10 -5.27
C TRP A 184 -2.65 13.79 -5.13
N ASP A 185 -2.29 14.12 -3.90
CA ASP A 185 -1.00 14.76 -3.62
C ASP A 185 0.16 13.73 -3.55
N ALA A 186 -0.14 12.54 -3.04
CA ALA A 186 0.75 11.38 -3.03
C ALA A 186 -0.05 10.10 -2.82
N TRP A 187 0.47 8.96 -3.29
CA TRP A 187 -0.11 7.66 -3.06
C TRP A 187 0.94 6.56 -3.17
N ASP A 188 0.66 5.42 -2.56
CA ASP A 188 1.46 4.19 -2.73
C ASP A 188 0.58 2.96 -2.53
N VAL A 189 1.06 1.81 -2.99
CA VAL A 189 0.35 0.53 -2.93
C VAL A 189 1.29 -0.60 -2.53
N ALA A 190 0.89 -1.36 -1.51
CA ALA A 190 1.52 -2.64 -1.20
C ALA A 190 0.61 -3.80 -1.62
N THR A 191 1.15 -4.72 -2.42
CA THR A 191 0.43 -5.90 -2.90
C THR A 191 0.86 -7.15 -2.15
N ILE A 192 -0.10 -7.97 -1.75
CA ILE A 192 0.08 -9.30 -1.21
C ILE A 192 -0.76 -10.31 -2.00
N VAL A 193 -0.32 -11.56 -2.04
CA VAL A 193 -1.08 -12.68 -2.60
C VAL A 193 -1.47 -13.62 -1.46
N LEU A 194 -2.77 -13.85 -1.31
CA LEU A 194 -3.28 -14.84 -0.38
C LEU A 194 -3.49 -16.15 -1.13
N ARG A 195 -2.69 -17.17 -0.79
CA ARG A 195 -2.64 -18.52 -1.39
C ARG A 195 -2.22 -18.55 -2.87
N LYS A 196 -3.03 -18.00 -3.76
CA LYS A 196 -2.85 -18.00 -5.22
C LYS A 196 -3.33 -16.67 -5.79
N PRO A 197 -2.82 -16.24 -6.96
CA PRO A 197 -3.13 -14.90 -7.44
C PRO A 197 -4.58 -14.73 -7.90
N TRP A 198 -5.27 -15.80 -8.31
CA TRP A 198 -6.67 -15.75 -8.74
C TRP A 198 -7.65 -16.39 -7.76
N ASN A 199 -8.85 -15.82 -7.68
CA ASN A 199 -10.03 -16.46 -7.10
C ASN A 199 -10.40 -17.71 -7.90
N GLY A 200 -10.77 -18.80 -7.21
CA GLY A 200 -11.24 -20.02 -7.88
C GLY A 200 -12.25 -20.79 -7.05
N VAL A 201 -12.99 -21.68 -7.71
CA VAL A 201 -14.17 -22.37 -7.16
C VAL A 201 -13.84 -23.51 -6.19
N THR A 202 -12.63 -24.07 -6.24
CA THR A 202 -12.38 -25.38 -5.61
C THR A 202 -12.00 -25.33 -4.13
N LYS A 203 -11.39 -24.23 -3.66
CA LYS A 203 -11.04 -24.00 -2.25
C LYS A 203 -10.90 -22.49 -2.02
N GLN A 204 -11.92 -21.86 -1.44
CA GLN A 204 -11.99 -20.40 -1.24
C GLN A 204 -11.40 -19.94 0.10
N THR A 205 -11.53 -20.79 1.10
CA THR A 205 -10.92 -20.63 2.42
C THR A 205 -9.70 -21.55 2.55
N CYS A 206 -8.89 -21.26 3.55
CA CYS A 206 -8.02 -22.27 4.10
C CYS A 206 -8.89 -23.36 4.75
N GLU A 207 -8.66 -24.62 4.37
CA GLU A 207 -9.21 -25.83 5.00
C GLU A 207 -8.06 -26.80 5.22
#